data_AF-A0A3S1F6I5-F1
#
_entry.id   AF-A0A3S1F6I5-F1
#
_cell.length_a   1.000
_cell.length_b   1.000
_cell.length_c   1.000
_cell.angle_alpha   90.00
_cell.angle_beta   90.00
_cell.angle_gamma   90.00
#
_symmetry.space_group_name_H-M   'P 1'
#
loop_
_entity.id
_entity.type
_entity.pdbx_description
1 polymer ?
#
loop_
_entity_poly.entity_id
_entity_poly.type
_entity_poly.pdbx_seq_one_letter_code
_entity_poly.pdbx_strand_id
1 'polypeptide(L)'
;EDPLFFAVIDKASGKVGGRQTLMRIDPAYGVIEIGNIYWGPLISRKPGATEAQFLFMKYIFDELGYRRYEWKCNNHNEPSKRAAERFGFKFEGIFRQHLIVKGENRDTAWYSIIDKEWPALRSAYEAWLDPANFDDDGQQKRRLEDCRAEFGA
;
A
#
# COMPACT_ATOMS: atom_id res chain seq x y z
N GLU A 1 19.23 7.32 -2.50
CA GLU A 1 19.33 6.90 -1.08
C GLU A 1 18.19 5.95 -0.76
N ASP A 2 18.40 5.01 0.16
CA ASP A 2 17.42 4.00 0.59
C ASP A 2 17.40 3.96 2.13
N PRO A 3 16.25 4.18 2.78
CA PRO A 3 14.91 4.42 2.22
C PRO A 3 14.71 5.84 1.69
N LEU A 4 13.94 6.00 0.61
CA LEU A 4 13.51 7.28 0.04
C LEU A 4 12.19 7.74 0.66
N PHE A 5 12.23 8.79 1.48
CA PHE A 5 11.09 9.29 2.24
C PHE A 5 10.22 10.29 1.50
N PHE A 6 8.91 10.19 1.74
CA PHE A 6 7.91 11.15 1.28
C PHE A 6 6.99 11.54 2.44
N ALA A 7 6.72 12.84 2.56
CA ALA A 7 5.61 13.32 3.38
C ALA A 7 4.30 13.11 2.61
N VAL A 8 3.28 12.59 3.30
CA VAL A 8 1.92 12.46 2.76
C VAL A 8 1.13 13.69 3.19
N ILE A 9 0.74 14.53 2.24
CA ILE A 9 0.02 15.77 2.50
C ILE A 9 -1.48 15.51 2.25
N ASP A 10 -2.30 15.76 3.26
CA ASP A 10 -3.75 15.76 3.11
C ASP A 10 -4.16 17.03 2.35
N LYS A 11 -4.66 16.87 1.12
CA LYS A 11 -5.01 18.02 0.26
C LYS A 11 -6.17 18.84 0.82
N ALA A 12 -7.09 18.22 1.56
CA ALA A 12 -8.26 18.91 2.12
C ALA A 12 -7.86 19.94 3.19
N SER A 13 -6.93 19.57 4.09
CA SER A 13 -6.44 20.47 5.14
C SER A 13 -5.15 21.20 4.80
N GLY A 14 -4.43 20.78 3.76
CA GLY A 14 -3.09 21.28 3.40
C GLY A 14 -1.99 20.85 4.38
N LYS A 15 -2.27 19.95 5.33
CA LYS A 15 -1.36 19.54 6.40
C LYS A 15 -0.69 18.21 6.09
N VAL A 16 0.46 17.97 6.71
CA VAL A 16 1.11 16.65 6.70
C VAL A 16 0.23 15.65 7.44
N GLY A 17 -0.33 14.69 6.70
CA GLY A 17 -1.13 13.59 7.22
C GLY A 17 -0.30 12.36 7.60
N GLY A 18 0.96 12.29 7.20
CA GLY A 18 1.83 11.16 7.50
C GLY A 18 3.13 11.12 6.69
N ARG A 19 3.75 9.95 6.64
CA ARG A 19 4.93 9.63 5.83
C ARG A 19 4.88 8.19 5.32
N GLN A 20 5.59 7.93 4.24
CA GLN A 20 5.85 6.59 3.70
C GLN A 20 7.15 6.60 2.89
N THR A 21 7.72 5.42 2.63
CA THR A 21 8.97 5.31 1.88
C THR A 21 8.89 4.31 0.74
N LEU A 22 9.65 4.57 -0.32
CA LEU A 22 10.17 3.51 -1.19
C LEU A 22 11.49 3.02 -0.61
N MET A 23 11.64 1.72 -0.41
CA MET A 23 12.81 1.16 0.26
C MET A 23 13.18 -0.23 -0.24
N ARG A 24 14.36 -0.71 0.16
CA ARG A 24 14.97 -1.95 -0.33
C ARG A 24 14.92 -2.02 -1.86
N ILE A 25 15.40 -0.94 -2.46
CA ILE A 25 15.28 -0.67 -3.88
C ILE A 25 16.31 -1.54 -4.60
N ASP A 26 15.83 -2.42 -5.49
CA ASP A 26 16.68 -3.26 -6.32
C ASP A 26 16.38 -3.03 -7.80
N PRO A 27 17.06 -2.06 -8.44
CA PRO A 27 16.85 -1.73 -9.84
C PRO A 27 17.26 -2.86 -10.80
N ALA A 28 18.20 -3.72 -10.41
CA ALA A 28 18.70 -4.80 -11.26
C ALA A 28 17.62 -5.86 -11.50
N TYR A 29 16.75 -6.09 -10.51
CA TYR A 29 15.65 -7.06 -10.60
C TYR A 29 14.27 -6.39 -10.69
N GLY A 30 14.19 -5.06 -10.63
CA GLY A 30 12.93 -4.32 -10.63
C GLY A 30 12.07 -4.68 -9.43
N VAL A 31 12.66 -4.73 -8.24
CA VAL A 31 11.97 -5.05 -6.97
C VAL A 31 12.07 -3.87 -6.03
N ILE A 32 10.96 -3.53 -5.38
CA ILE A 32 10.92 -2.42 -4.42
C ILE A 32 9.87 -2.66 -3.35
N GLU A 33 10.07 -2.09 -2.16
CA GLU A 33 9.15 -2.20 -1.03
C GLU A 33 8.54 -0.84 -0.69
N ILE A 34 7.22 -0.81 -0.40
CA ILE A 34 6.66 0.25 0.42
C ILE A 34 6.81 -0.12 1.88
N GLY A 35 7.42 0.77 2.63
CA GLY A 35 7.68 0.55 4.04
C GLY A 35 7.70 1.86 4.78
N ASN A 36 8.10 1.77 6.06
CA ASN A 36 8.14 2.94 6.93
C ASN A 36 6.86 3.79 6.79
N ILE A 37 5.71 3.14 6.84
CA ILE A 37 4.41 3.79 6.71
C ILE A 37 3.99 4.33 8.08
N TYR A 38 3.61 5.60 8.09
CA TYR A 38 2.84 6.19 9.17
C TYR A 38 1.78 7.09 8.55
N TRP A 39 0.52 6.66 8.62
CA TRP A 39 -0.62 7.46 8.22
C TRP A 39 -1.38 7.89 9.47
N GLY A 40 -1.30 9.17 9.79
CA GLY A 40 -1.92 9.77 10.96
C GLY A 40 -3.44 9.91 10.83
N PRO A 41 -4.12 10.40 11.89
CA PRO A 41 -5.59 10.47 11.96
C PRO A 41 -6.23 11.31 10.84
N LEU A 42 -5.49 12.23 10.23
CA LEU A 42 -5.97 13.04 9.12
C LEU A 42 -6.36 12.19 7.91
N ILE A 43 -5.62 11.11 7.64
CA ILE A 43 -5.77 10.29 6.42
C ILE A 43 -6.05 8.80 6.70
N SER A 44 -5.76 8.32 7.91
CA SER A 44 -5.95 6.91 8.26
C SER A 44 -7.41 6.50 8.14
N ARG A 45 -7.65 5.38 7.45
CA ARG A 45 -9.01 4.86 7.12
C ARG A 45 -9.87 5.83 6.31
N LYS A 46 -9.24 6.74 5.55
CA LYS A 46 -9.90 7.65 4.60
C LYS A 46 -9.34 7.44 3.19
N PRO A 47 -9.97 8.00 2.14
CA PRO A 47 -9.48 7.88 0.77
C PRO A 47 -8.02 8.29 0.61
N GLY A 48 -7.57 9.35 1.28
CA GLY A 48 -6.19 9.84 1.20
C GLY A 48 -5.10 8.80 1.53
N ALA A 49 -5.34 7.86 2.47
CA ALA A 49 -4.37 6.78 2.72
C ALA A 49 -4.34 5.73 1.60
N THR A 50 -5.49 5.45 0.98
CA THR A 50 -5.56 4.54 -0.18
C THR A 50 -4.91 5.18 -1.41
N GLU A 51 -5.18 6.46 -1.65
CA GLU A 51 -4.56 7.24 -2.73
C GLU A 51 -3.04 7.35 -2.54
N ALA A 52 -2.56 7.58 -1.31
CA ALA A 52 -1.12 7.63 -1.02
C ALA A 52 -0.41 6.31 -1.38
N GLN A 53 -1.03 5.15 -1.11
CA GLN A 53 -0.50 3.87 -1.56
C GLN A 53 -0.56 3.76 -3.10
N PHE A 54 -1.70 4.09 -3.69
CA PHE A 54 -1.96 3.97 -5.12
C PHE A 54 -0.95 4.76 -5.96
N LEU A 55 -0.62 5.99 -5.55
CA LEU A 55 0.34 6.82 -6.27
C LEU A 55 1.75 6.20 -6.31
N PHE A 56 2.18 5.54 -5.23
CA PHE A 56 3.43 4.76 -5.26
C PHE A 56 3.32 3.57 -6.19
N MET A 57 2.24 2.78 -6.06
CA MET A 57 2.04 1.61 -6.92
C MET A 57 2.01 1.98 -8.41
N LYS A 58 1.31 3.07 -8.75
CA LYS A 58 1.26 3.65 -10.08
C LYS A 58 2.65 4.04 -10.58
N TYR A 59 3.40 4.80 -9.79
CA TYR A 59 4.75 5.21 -10.16
C TYR A 59 5.69 4.01 -10.38
N ILE A 60 5.64 3.01 -9.51
CA ILE A 60 6.48 1.82 -9.57
C ILE A 60 6.23 1.01 -10.85
N PHE A 61 4.96 0.81 -11.20
CA PHE A 61 4.61 -0.04 -12.35
C PHE A 61 4.52 0.72 -13.67
N ASP A 62 3.85 1.88 -13.71
CA ASP A 62 3.65 2.65 -14.95
C ASP A 62 4.93 3.38 -15.38
N GLU A 63 5.65 4.00 -14.44
CA GLU A 63 6.78 4.89 -14.78
C GLU A 63 8.15 4.20 -14.64
N LEU A 64 8.36 3.46 -13.55
CA LEU A 64 9.64 2.77 -13.32
C LEU A 64 9.74 1.41 -14.02
N GLY A 65 8.61 0.80 -14.39
CA GLY A 65 8.58 -0.52 -15.03
C GLY A 65 9.05 -1.67 -14.14
N TYR A 66 8.92 -1.53 -12.82
CA TYR A 66 9.33 -2.56 -11.86
C TYR A 66 8.38 -3.76 -11.93
N ARG A 67 8.90 -4.93 -11.57
CA ARG A 67 8.22 -6.22 -11.75
C ARG A 67 7.57 -6.75 -10.48
N ARG A 68 8.00 -6.25 -9.33
CA ARG A 68 7.55 -6.72 -8.02
C ARG A 68 7.54 -5.57 -7.01
N TYR A 69 6.40 -5.43 -6.35
CA TYR A 69 6.17 -4.46 -5.29
C TYR A 69 5.86 -5.18 -3.98
N GLU A 70 6.63 -4.91 -2.93
CA GLU A 70 6.59 -5.65 -1.67
C GLU A 70 5.92 -4.87 -0.55
N TRP A 71 5.21 -5.60 0.31
CA TRP A 71 4.74 -5.15 1.61
C TRP A 71 5.22 -6.12 2.69
N LYS A 72 5.76 -5.58 3.78
CA LYS A 72 6.15 -6.35 4.96
C LYS A 72 5.67 -5.73 6.24
N CYS A 73 5.31 -6.61 7.18
CA CYS A 73 4.97 -6.19 8.52
C CYS A 73 5.40 -7.23 9.55
N ASN A 74 5.39 -6.83 10.83
CA ASN A 74 5.43 -7.80 11.92
C ASN A 74 4.20 -8.72 11.76
N ASN A 75 4.39 -10.04 11.86
CA ASN A 75 3.32 -11.02 11.74
C ASN A 75 2.20 -10.83 12.77
N HIS A 76 2.48 -10.22 13.92
CA HIS A 76 1.46 -9.86 14.92
C HIS A 76 0.72 -8.54 14.61
N ASN A 77 1.10 -7.81 13.56
CA ASN A 77 0.47 -6.54 13.18
C ASN A 77 -0.74 -6.78 12.27
N GLU A 78 -1.85 -7.20 12.87
CA GLU A 78 -3.11 -7.49 12.18
C GLU A 78 -3.65 -6.33 11.34
N PRO A 79 -3.65 -5.07 11.82
CA PRO A 79 -4.05 -3.94 11.00
C PRO A 79 -3.24 -3.81 9.71
N SER A 80 -1.92 -4.05 9.77
CA SER A 80 -1.07 -3.97 8.59
C SER A 80 -1.27 -5.13 7.63
N LYS A 81 -1.50 -6.35 8.13
CA LYS A 81 -1.81 -7.52 7.27
C LYS A 81 -3.12 -7.32 6.53
N ARG A 82 -4.18 -6.90 7.23
CA ARG A 82 -5.47 -6.57 6.61
C ARG A 82 -5.36 -5.45 5.59
N ALA A 83 -4.50 -4.44 5.84
CA ALA A 83 -4.25 -3.38 4.86
C ALA A 83 -3.59 -3.93 3.59
N ALA A 84 -2.54 -4.75 3.72
CA ALA A 84 -1.87 -5.39 2.59
C ALA A 84 -2.85 -6.20 1.72
N GLU A 85 -3.67 -7.05 2.36
CA GLU A 85 -4.68 -7.88 1.69
C GLU A 85 -5.77 -7.04 1.02
N ARG A 86 -6.30 -6.02 1.72
CA ARG A 86 -7.27 -5.06 1.14
C ARG A 86 -6.71 -4.41 -0.11
N PHE A 87 -5.46 -4.00 -0.06
CA PHE A 87 -4.74 -3.35 -1.15
C PHE A 87 -4.35 -4.29 -2.31
N GLY A 88 -4.63 -5.59 -2.20
CA GLY A 88 -4.36 -6.54 -3.28
C GLY A 88 -2.97 -7.16 -3.25
N PHE A 89 -2.18 -6.90 -2.21
CA PHE A 89 -0.95 -7.67 -2.02
C PHE A 89 -1.30 -9.12 -1.63
N LYS A 90 -0.64 -10.07 -2.28
CA LYS A 90 -0.80 -11.51 -2.04
C LYS A 90 0.24 -11.99 -1.04
N PHE A 91 -0.20 -12.75 -0.04
CA PHE A 91 0.67 -13.33 0.98
C PHE A 91 1.60 -14.40 0.38
N GLU A 92 2.87 -14.39 0.79
CA GLU A 92 3.89 -15.31 0.26
C GLU A 92 4.59 -16.13 1.35
N GLY A 93 4.53 -15.69 2.61
CA GLY A 93 5.11 -16.47 3.71
C GLY A 93 5.50 -15.64 4.93
N ILE A 94 5.97 -16.37 5.94
CA ILE A 94 6.48 -15.79 7.19
C ILE A 94 7.94 -16.19 7.36
N PHE A 95 8.81 -15.20 7.48
CA PHE A 95 10.18 -15.41 7.95
C PHE A 95 10.16 -15.41 9.48
N ARG A 96 10.36 -16.60 10.07
CA ARG A 96 10.42 -16.80 11.52
C ARG A 96 11.71 -16.21 12.07
N GLN A 97 11.63 -15.54 13.22
CA GLN A 97 12.76 -14.87 13.88
C GLN A 97 13.55 -13.94 12.96
N HIS A 98 12.86 -13.23 12.06
CA HIS A 98 13.51 -12.40 11.06
C HIS A 98 14.28 -11.23 11.70
N LEU A 99 13.74 -10.62 12.76
CA LEU A 99 14.33 -9.46 13.42
C LEU A 99 14.06 -9.47 14.93
N ILE A 100 14.88 -8.71 15.68
CA ILE A 100 14.53 -8.22 17.02
C ILE A 100 14.19 -6.74 16.91
N VAL A 101 12.97 -6.36 17.31
CA VAL A 101 12.49 -4.97 17.24
C VAL A 101 12.00 -4.56 18.60
N LYS A 102 12.56 -3.47 19.15
CA LYS A 102 12.22 -2.96 20.51
C LYS A 102 12.35 -4.04 21.61
N GLY A 103 13.33 -4.93 21.47
CA GLY A 103 13.60 -6.00 22.43
C GLY A 103 12.75 -7.26 22.26
N GLU A 104 11.84 -7.30 21.29
CA GLU A 104 10.96 -8.45 21.06
C GLU A 104 11.26 -9.16 19.73
N ASN A 105 10.96 -10.47 19.69
CA ASN A 105 11.00 -11.24 18.45
C ASN A 105 9.99 -10.69 17.43
N ARG A 106 10.44 -10.55 16.18
CA ARG A 106 9.60 -10.23 15.03
C ARG A 106 9.73 -11.31 13.96
N ASP A 107 8.68 -12.10 13.85
CA ASP A 107 8.37 -12.81 12.62
C ASP A 107 7.87 -11.81 11.58
N THR A 108 8.29 -11.93 10.34
CA THR A 108 7.89 -10.99 9.28
C THR A 108 6.99 -11.69 8.27
N ALA A 109 5.77 -11.19 8.11
CA ALA A 109 4.86 -11.59 7.05
C ALA A 109 5.21 -10.81 5.77
N TRP A 110 5.31 -11.53 4.66
CA TRP A 110 5.66 -11.02 3.35
C TRP A 110 4.47 -11.10 2.40
N TYR A 111 4.27 -10.00 1.67
CA TYR A 111 3.26 -9.91 0.63
C TYR A 111 3.84 -9.22 -0.61
N SER A 112 3.25 -9.47 -1.78
CA SER A 112 3.68 -8.84 -3.02
C SER A 112 2.52 -8.52 -3.98
N ILE A 113 2.78 -7.60 -4.90
CA ILE A 113 2.03 -7.41 -6.16
C ILE A 113 3.05 -7.53 -7.29
N ILE A 114 2.68 -8.23 -8.36
CA ILE A 114 3.52 -8.32 -9.57
C ILE A 114 3.00 -7.45 -10.72
N ASP A 115 3.88 -7.14 -11.66
CA ASP A 115 3.59 -6.39 -12.89
C ASP A 115 2.30 -6.85 -13.60
N LYS A 116 2.05 -8.15 -13.68
CA LYS A 116 0.87 -8.73 -14.35
C LYS A 116 -0.46 -8.51 -13.61
N GLU A 117 -0.42 -8.22 -12.30
CA GLU A 117 -1.61 -7.98 -11.49
C GLU A 117 -1.99 -6.49 -11.49
N TRP A 118 -1.02 -5.62 -11.78
CA TRP A 118 -1.19 -4.18 -11.74
C TRP A 118 -2.31 -3.64 -12.65
N PRO A 119 -2.50 -4.05 -13.91
CA PRO A 119 -3.54 -3.46 -14.76
C PRO A 119 -4.96 -3.60 -14.18
N ALA A 120 -5.27 -4.76 -13.59
CA ALA A 120 -6.55 -5.02 -12.94
C ALA A 120 -6.68 -4.23 -11.63
N LEU A 121 -5.63 -4.22 -10.81
CA LEU A 121 -5.58 -3.41 -9.58
C LEU A 121 -5.74 -1.93 -9.88
N ARG A 122 -5.06 -1.41 -10.90
CA ARG A 122 -5.17 -0.01 -11.32
C ARG A 122 -6.62 0.37 -11.59
N SER A 123 -7.32 -0.44 -12.38
CA SER A 123 -8.74 -0.22 -12.71
C SER A 123 -9.61 -0.23 -11.45
N ALA A 124 -9.36 -1.16 -10.52
CA ALA A 124 -10.09 -1.24 -9.26
C ALA A 124 -9.86 -0.03 -8.35
N TYR A 125 -8.63 0.46 -8.27
CA TYR A 125 -8.29 1.64 -7.49
C TYR A 125 -8.87 2.91 -8.11
N GLU A 126 -8.79 3.07 -9.44
CA GLU A 126 -9.39 4.19 -10.16
C GLU A 126 -10.91 4.21 -9.93
N ALA A 127 -11.60 3.06 -10.04
CA ALA A 127 -13.03 2.95 -9.77
C ALA A 127 -13.41 3.22 -8.29
N TRP A 128 -12.54 2.84 -7.34
CA TRP A 128 -12.80 3.08 -5.91
C TRP A 128 -12.54 4.54 -5.51
N LEU A 129 -11.49 5.16 -6.08
CA LEU A 129 -11.11 6.55 -5.84
C LEU A 129 -11.98 7.56 -6.62
N ASP A 130 -12.75 7.10 -7.60
CA ASP A 130 -13.71 7.94 -8.32
C ASP A 130 -14.65 8.64 -7.32
N PRO A 131 -14.80 9.98 -7.39
CA PRO A 131 -15.72 10.72 -6.53
C PRO A 131 -17.16 10.16 -6.53
N ALA A 132 -17.61 9.55 -7.63
CA ALA A 132 -18.92 8.92 -7.72
C ALA A 132 -19.09 7.72 -6.78
N ASN A 133 -17.99 7.10 -6.33
CA ASN A 133 -17.99 6.01 -5.34
C ASN A 133 -18.17 6.50 -3.90
N PHE A 134 -18.28 7.81 -3.65
CA PHE A 134 -18.54 8.36 -2.33
C PHE A 134 -19.91 9.05 -2.29
N ASP A 135 -20.61 8.96 -1.16
CA ASP A 135 -21.84 9.72 -0.92
C ASP A 135 -21.56 11.12 -0.33
N ASP A 136 -22.62 11.88 -0.07
CA ASP A 136 -22.51 13.27 0.41
C ASP A 136 -21.87 13.36 1.82
N ASP A 137 -21.90 12.27 2.58
CA ASP A 137 -21.26 12.13 3.90
C ASP A 137 -19.80 11.59 3.80
N GLY A 138 -19.30 11.41 2.57
CA GLY A 138 -17.96 10.90 2.28
C GLY A 138 -17.78 9.41 2.59
N GLN A 139 -18.88 8.65 2.75
CA GLN A 139 -18.82 7.20 2.90
C GLN A 139 -18.71 6.52 1.55
N GLN A 140 -17.90 5.45 1.48
CA GLN A 140 -17.75 4.66 0.26
C GLN A 140 -19.04 3.88 -0.04
N LYS A 141 -19.50 3.90 -1.29
CA LYS A 141 -20.63 3.11 -1.80
C LYS A 141 -20.21 1.66 -2.09
N ARG A 142 -19.01 1.47 -2.61
CA ARG A 142 -18.37 0.16 -2.82
C ARG A 142 -17.03 0.11 -2.08
N ARG A 143 -16.67 -1.07 -1.56
CA ARG A 143 -15.36 -1.30 -0.97
C ARG A 143 -14.32 -1.50 -2.06
N LEU A 144 -13.05 -1.29 -1.72
CA LEU A 144 -11.94 -1.53 -2.65
C LEU A 144 -11.89 -3.00 -3.07
N GLU A 145 -12.19 -3.90 -2.12
CA GLU A 145 -12.27 -5.34 -2.37
C GLU A 145 -13.38 -5.70 -3.38
N ASP A 146 -14.50 -4.98 -3.38
CA ASP A 146 -15.59 -5.20 -4.33
C ASP A 146 -15.18 -4.73 -5.73
N CYS A 147 -14.56 -3.55 -5.83
CA CYS A 147 -13.99 -3.04 -7.09
C CYS A 147 -12.93 -4.00 -7.62
N ARG A 148 -12.07 -4.55 -6.76
CA ARG A 148 -11.06 -5.54 -7.17
C ARG A 148 -11.67 -6.81 -7.73
N ALA A 149 -12.71 -7.34 -7.08
CA ALA A 149 -13.43 -8.50 -7.58
C ALA A 149 -14.04 -8.26 -8.97
N GLU A 150 -14.56 -7.04 -9.23
CA GLU A 150 -15.10 -6.62 -10.53
C GLU A 150 -14.06 -6.65 -11.66
N PHE A 151 -12.82 -6.23 -11.38
CA PHE A 151 -11.73 -6.21 -12.37
C PHE A 151 -10.85 -7.47 -12.38
N GLY A 152 -11.18 -8.49 -11.58
CA GLY A 152 -10.43 -9.75 -11.51
C GLY A 152 -9.07 -9.65 -10.80
N ALA A 153 -8.96 -8.78 -9.78
CA ALA A 153 -7.73 -8.45 -9.05
C ALA A 153 -7.59 -9.10 -7.66
#